data_AF-A0A831KPX7-F1
#
_entry.id   AF-A0A831KPX7-F1
#
_cell.length_a   1.000
_cell.length_b   1.000
_cell.length_c   1.000
_cell.angle_alpha   90.00
_cell.angle_beta   90.00
_cell.angle_gamma   90.00
#
_symmetry.space_group_name_H-M   'P 1'
#
loop_
_entity.id
_entity.type
_entity.pdbx_description
1 polymer ?
#
loop_
_entity_poly.entity_id
_entity_poly.type
_entity_poly.pdbx_seq_one_letter_code
_entity_poly.pdbx_strand_id
1 'polypeptide(L)'
;MKKAQVSIVKTNQNPGYAKISEAVRKALDLIGGIEDIIKPGNLVLINPSWVAPPVEREAGCITLPEVSRAVADVVRDLGARPVIAESSAVGVDTEKVIQSSGYKDLMDMGYEVINLKNTPHVDIPTDNGKIFEAIQCWELVQEADVVISVPKLKTHDQTEMTCAIKNLKGLLTDKWKRLEHQEGLFESVVDLLATVKPSLAIVDAIICQEGVGPVFGKPVEMDLIVAGKDLVAVDSTCAQLIGYDPSETLLTVNAAKRGLGVMDPEEIEILGEPLDKVKRRFLRAIEDDPVQIDDFQLIHGEVTCTGCRNTVMSALIDMRNADQLEFLHGITVLTGGAHIPEGVAPENVVTVGKCMPKEGRTARHVKGCPPNNAYVVKAIIGDRAEVKRMYADDTLDKTED
;
A
#
# COMPACT_ATOMS: atom_id res chain seq x y z
N MET A 1 -28.89 -12.67 11.86
CA MET A 1 -27.48 -13.09 11.71
C MET A 1 -26.65 -12.31 12.72
N LYS A 2 -25.53 -12.85 13.21
CA LYS A 2 -24.62 -12.09 14.08
C LYS A 2 -23.93 -11.03 13.21
N LYS A 3 -23.98 -9.75 13.61
CA LYS A 3 -23.30 -8.65 12.89
C LYS A 3 -21.79 -8.91 12.85
N ALA A 4 -21.12 -8.43 11.81
CA ALA A 4 -19.66 -8.37 11.79
C ALA A 4 -19.20 -7.41 12.90
N GLN A 5 -18.09 -7.68 13.57
CA GLN A 5 -17.62 -6.87 14.69
C GLN A 5 -16.29 -6.22 14.32
N VAL A 6 -16.22 -4.89 14.51
CA VAL A 6 -15.00 -4.10 14.31
C VAL A 6 -14.78 -3.24 15.55
N SER A 7 -13.61 -3.35 16.17
CA SER A 7 -13.25 -2.51 17.31
C SER A 7 -12.44 -1.30 16.85
N ILE A 8 -12.64 -0.17 17.54
CA ILE A 8 -11.82 1.03 17.42
C ILE A 8 -11.33 1.40 18.82
N VAL A 9 -10.02 1.49 19.00
CA VAL A 9 -9.40 1.75 20.30
C VAL A 9 -8.38 2.87 20.18
N LYS A 10 -8.48 3.85 21.09
CA LYS A 10 -7.46 4.90 21.23
C LYS A 10 -6.21 4.36 21.90
N THR A 11 -5.06 4.78 21.40
CA THR A 11 -3.79 4.74 22.10
C THR A 11 -3.66 6.05 22.92
N ASN A 12 -2.89 6.99 22.41
CA ASN A 12 -2.64 8.36 22.85
C ASN A 12 -1.69 8.96 21.80
N GLN A 13 -1.54 10.29 21.78
CA GLN A 13 -0.54 10.92 20.92
C GLN A 13 0.85 10.35 21.18
N ASN A 14 1.58 10.06 20.09
CA ASN A 14 2.92 9.48 20.10
C ASN A 14 3.10 8.33 21.11
N PRO A 15 2.34 7.23 20.97
CA PRO A 15 2.30 6.19 21.99
C PRO A 15 3.59 5.35 21.98
N GLY A 16 4.13 5.07 23.18
CA GLY A 16 5.18 4.08 23.35
C GLY A 16 4.66 2.64 23.24
N TYR A 17 5.56 1.66 23.13
CA TYR A 17 5.22 0.25 22.93
C TYR A 17 4.15 -0.30 23.90
N ALA A 18 4.28 0.01 25.21
CA ALA A 18 3.33 -0.49 26.22
C ALA A 18 1.89 -0.06 25.94
N LYS A 19 1.69 1.18 25.46
CA LYS A 19 0.36 1.72 25.12
C LYS A 19 -0.18 1.15 23.81
N ILE A 20 0.70 0.94 22.83
CA ILE A 20 0.34 0.25 21.59
C ILE A 20 -0.09 -1.20 21.89
N SER A 21 0.67 -1.92 22.71
CA SER A 21 0.34 -3.29 23.11
C SER A 21 -0.98 -3.38 23.87
N GLU A 22 -1.23 -2.47 24.81
CA GLU A 22 -2.52 -2.37 25.51
C GLU A 22 -3.69 -2.13 24.55
N ALA A 23 -3.53 -1.20 23.59
CA ALA A 23 -4.57 -0.89 22.62
C ALA A 23 -4.86 -2.06 21.66
N VAL A 24 -3.81 -2.74 21.18
CA VAL A 24 -3.97 -3.94 20.33
C VAL A 24 -4.71 -5.03 21.09
N ARG A 25 -4.30 -5.36 22.33
CA ARG A 25 -4.98 -6.39 23.14
C ARG A 25 -6.43 -6.03 23.39
N LYS A 26 -6.69 -4.79 23.80
CA LYS A 26 -8.06 -4.30 24.02
C LYS A 26 -8.91 -4.36 22.74
N ALA A 27 -8.35 -4.03 21.58
CA ALA A 27 -9.05 -4.11 20.31
C ALA A 27 -9.45 -5.56 19.99
N LEU A 28 -8.58 -6.52 20.27
CA LEU A 28 -8.85 -7.95 20.10
C LEU A 28 -9.87 -8.49 21.11
N ASP A 29 -9.76 -8.10 22.38
CA ASP A 29 -10.72 -8.48 23.42
C ASP A 29 -12.14 -8.03 23.08
N LEU A 30 -12.30 -6.80 22.55
CA LEU A 30 -13.60 -6.25 22.16
C LEU A 30 -14.28 -7.09 21.08
N ILE A 31 -13.54 -7.63 20.10
CA ILE A 31 -14.10 -8.50 19.04
C ILE A 31 -14.21 -9.97 19.46
N GLY A 32 -14.09 -10.26 20.77
CA GLY A 32 -14.29 -11.58 21.36
C GLY A 32 -13.04 -12.46 21.39
N GLY A 33 -11.84 -11.85 21.34
CA GLY A 33 -10.58 -12.58 21.35
C GLY A 33 -10.24 -13.21 20.00
N ILE A 34 -9.14 -13.96 19.98
CA ILE A 34 -8.59 -14.60 18.78
C ILE A 34 -8.23 -16.08 18.98
N GLU A 35 -8.61 -16.66 20.13
CA GLU A 35 -8.39 -18.05 20.47
C GLU A 35 -9.22 -19.00 19.61
N ASP A 36 -10.26 -18.51 18.94
CA ASP A 36 -11.03 -19.23 17.94
C ASP A 36 -10.27 -19.38 16.61
N ILE A 37 -9.43 -18.40 16.25
CA ILE A 37 -8.67 -18.36 15.00
C ILE A 37 -7.22 -18.86 15.14
N ILE A 38 -6.55 -18.64 16.27
CA ILE A 38 -5.14 -19.04 16.50
C ILE A 38 -5.07 -20.11 17.58
N LYS A 39 -4.37 -21.22 17.27
CA LYS A 39 -4.12 -22.34 18.18
C LYS A 39 -2.63 -22.46 18.50
N PRO A 40 -2.25 -23.03 19.66
CA PRO A 40 -0.86 -23.33 19.97
C PRO A 40 -0.19 -24.14 18.86
N GLY A 41 1.04 -23.77 18.50
CA GLY A 41 1.79 -24.40 17.42
C GLY A 41 1.48 -23.87 16.01
N ASN A 42 0.44 -23.04 15.82
CA ASN A 42 0.18 -22.46 14.50
C ASN A 42 1.34 -21.58 14.03
N LEU A 43 1.63 -21.64 12.73
CA LEU A 43 2.41 -20.64 12.02
C LEU A 43 1.49 -19.46 11.67
N VAL A 44 1.74 -18.29 12.26
CA VAL A 44 0.93 -17.09 12.04
C VAL A 44 1.75 -16.06 11.26
N LEU A 45 1.37 -15.84 10.01
CA LEU A 45 1.95 -14.82 9.15
C LEU A 45 1.32 -13.45 9.47
N ILE A 46 2.13 -12.53 9.95
CA ILE A 46 1.79 -11.14 10.23
C ILE A 46 2.25 -10.30 9.03
N ASN A 47 1.31 -9.74 8.28
CA ASN A 47 1.57 -9.00 7.05
C ASN A 47 1.45 -7.48 7.27
N PRO A 48 2.54 -6.76 7.62
CA PRO A 48 2.54 -5.30 7.70
C PRO A 48 2.48 -4.63 6.31
N SER A 49 2.37 -3.30 6.27
CA SER A 49 2.53 -2.51 5.05
C SER A 49 3.93 -1.93 4.98
N TRP A 50 4.78 -2.32 4.00
CA TRP A 50 6.17 -1.83 3.89
C TRP A 50 6.46 -0.99 2.63
N VAL A 51 5.54 -0.89 1.66
CA VAL A 51 5.58 -0.05 0.44
C VAL A 51 6.96 0.46 -0.06
N ALA A 52 7.58 1.43 0.63
CA ALA A 52 8.88 2.03 0.37
C ALA A 52 9.59 2.40 1.69
N PRO A 53 10.93 2.54 1.70
CA PRO A 53 11.66 3.03 2.86
C PRO A 53 11.08 4.38 3.31
N PRO A 54 10.68 4.52 4.59
CA PRO A 54 10.14 5.78 5.07
C PRO A 54 11.24 6.86 5.08
N VAL A 55 10.87 8.09 4.72
CA VAL A 55 11.77 9.27 4.85
C VAL A 55 11.99 9.65 6.32
N GLU A 56 10.94 9.46 7.12
CA GLU A 56 10.93 9.59 8.57
C GLU A 56 9.87 8.63 9.13
N ARG A 57 10.01 8.26 10.39
CA ARG A 57 9.12 7.29 11.06
C ARG A 57 7.66 7.75 11.02
N GLU A 58 7.44 9.05 11.16
CA GLU A 58 6.14 9.70 11.26
C GLU A 58 5.49 9.97 9.89
N ALA A 59 6.13 9.60 8.77
CA ALA A 59 5.61 9.84 7.41
C ALA A 59 4.27 9.14 7.10
N GLY A 60 3.87 8.16 7.93
CA GLY A 60 2.61 7.42 7.76
C GLY A 60 2.61 6.48 6.55
N CYS A 61 3.78 6.19 5.95
CA CYS A 61 3.89 5.35 4.75
C CYS A 61 3.76 3.85 5.05
N ILE A 62 4.33 3.39 6.16
CA ILE A 62 4.45 1.96 6.52
C ILE A 62 3.96 1.70 7.94
N THR A 63 3.52 0.48 8.22
CA THR A 63 3.08 0.06 9.55
C THR A 63 4.18 0.32 10.59
N LEU A 64 3.82 0.88 11.74
CA LEU A 64 4.77 1.04 12.85
C LEU A 64 5.22 -0.34 13.36
N PRO A 65 6.54 -0.58 13.52
CA PRO A 65 7.03 -1.89 13.94
C PRO A 65 6.49 -2.32 15.30
N GLU A 66 6.17 -1.38 16.18
CA GLU A 66 5.56 -1.63 17.49
C GLU A 66 4.17 -2.27 17.39
N VAL A 67 3.40 -1.95 16.35
CA VAL A 67 2.10 -2.60 16.12
C VAL A 67 2.34 -4.06 15.71
N SER A 68 3.23 -4.31 14.74
CA SER A 68 3.59 -5.69 14.36
C SER A 68 4.17 -6.49 15.53
N ARG A 69 4.99 -5.85 16.37
CA ARG A 69 5.52 -6.44 17.61
C ARG A 69 4.41 -6.79 18.59
N ALA A 70 3.46 -5.89 18.82
CA ALA A 70 2.34 -6.14 19.73
C ALA A 70 1.50 -7.33 19.26
N VAL A 71 1.26 -7.44 17.95
CA VAL A 71 0.57 -8.60 17.36
C VAL A 71 1.41 -9.88 17.55
N ALA A 72 2.71 -9.82 17.28
CA ALA A 72 3.61 -10.97 17.47
C ALA A 72 3.67 -11.46 18.93
N ASP A 73 3.63 -10.54 19.90
CA ASP A 73 3.58 -10.88 21.33
C ASP A 73 2.26 -11.57 21.69
N VAL A 74 1.11 -11.09 21.19
CA VAL A 74 -0.18 -11.77 21.39
C VAL A 74 -0.16 -13.19 20.80
N VAL A 75 0.42 -13.37 19.62
CA VAL A 75 0.57 -14.69 18.99
C VAL A 75 1.45 -15.63 19.84
N ARG A 76 2.57 -15.11 20.37
CA ARG A 76 3.48 -15.87 21.26
C ARG A 76 2.80 -16.28 22.56
N ASP A 77 2.00 -15.39 23.16
CA ASP A 77 1.25 -15.68 24.39
C ASP A 77 0.27 -16.84 24.22
N LEU A 78 -0.26 -17.03 23.01
CA LEU A 78 -1.12 -18.17 22.63
C LEU A 78 -0.33 -19.45 22.30
N GLY A 79 1.00 -19.43 22.41
CA GLY A 79 1.87 -20.56 22.09
C GLY A 79 2.03 -20.83 20.59
N ALA A 80 1.71 -19.85 19.74
CA ALA A 80 1.88 -19.93 18.29
C ALA A 80 3.19 -19.24 17.85
N ARG A 81 3.62 -19.49 16.61
CA ARG A 81 4.84 -18.91 16.01
C ARG A 81 4.47 -17.71 15.14
N PRO A 82 4.78 -16.46 15.55
CA PRO A 82 4.61 -15.30 14.69
C PRO A 82 5.76 -15.17 13.69
N VAL A 83 5.42 -14.85 12.44
CA VAL A 83 6.38 -14.46 11.40
C VAL A 83 5.91 -13.15 10.77
N ILE A 84 6.73 -12.11 10.85
CA ILE A 84 6.44 -10.81 10.25
C ILE A 84 7.03 -10.81 8.84
N ALA A 85 6.19 -10.74 7.80
CA ALA A 85 6.72 -10.77 6.43
C ALA A 85 5.87 -9.99 5.43
N GLU A 86 6.55 -9.34 4.49
CA GLU A 86 5.96 -8.66 3.35
C GLU A 86 7.00 -8.52 2.20
N SER A 87 6.54 -8.29 0.97
CA SER A 87 7.35 -7.82 -0.16
C SER A 87 6.98 -6.39 -0.57
N SER A 88 7.93 -5.46 -0.50
CA SER A 88 7.69 -4.03 -0.75
C SER A 88 7.26 -3.74 -2.20
N ALA A 89 6.97 -2.47 -2.54
CA ALA A 89 6.51 -2.10 -3.87
C ALA A 89 7.45 -2.58 -5.00
N VAL A 90 6.91 -2.68 -6.21
CA VAL A 90 7.68 -3.12 -7.39
C VAL A 90 8.85 -2.15 -7.62
N GLY A 91 10.08 -2.69 -7.68
CA GLY A 91 11.30 -1.89 -7.85
C GLY A 91 11.88 -1.33 -6.55
N VAL A 92 11.23 -1.55 -5.41
CA VAL A 92 11.78 -1.24 -4.08
C VAL A 92 12.57 -2.43 -3.54
N ASP A 93 13.69 -2.13 -2.91
CA ASP A 93 14.46 -3.08 -2.12
C ASP A 93 13.85 -3.22 -0.72
N THR A 94 13.18 -4.34 -0.47
CA THR A 94 12.52 -4.63 0.81
C THR A 94 13.53 -4.68 1.95
N GLU A 95 14.77 -5.11 1.71
CA GLU A 95 15.78 -5.17 2.78
C GLU A 95 16.09 -3.77 3.30
N LYS A 96 16.20 -2.78 2.40
CA LYS A 96 16.33 -1.38 2.81
C LYS A 96 15.15 -0.89 3.64
N VAL A 97 13.94 -1.35 3.35
CA VAL A 97 12.78 -1.02 4.21
C VAL A 97 13.02 -1.56 5.61
N ILE A 98 13.31 -2.84 5.77
CA ILE A 98 13.54 -3.48 7.07
C ILE A 98 14.65 -2.76 7.86
N GLN A 99 15.76 -2.45 7.20
CA GLN A 99 16.92 -1.79 7.83
C GLN A 99 16.66 -0.35 8.26
N SER A 100 15.71 0.36 7.64
CA SER A 100 15.46 1.79 7.88
C SER A 100 14.18 2.11 8.67
N SER A 101 13.41 1.10 9.09
CA SER A 101 12.05 1.29 9.62
C SER A 101 11.79 0.70 11.01
N GLY A 102 12.85 0.40 11.78
CA GLY A 102 12.75 -0.20 13.12
C GLY A 102 12.36 -1.68 13.12
N TYR A 103 12.06 -2.27 11.97
CA TYR A 103 11.87 -3.73 11.84
C TYR A 103 13.18 -4.50 12.03
N LYS A 104 14.33 -3.91 11.69
CA LYS A 104 15.64 -4.44 12.09
C LYS A 104 15.75 -4.61 13.60
N ASP A 105 15.31 -3.62 14.38
CA ASP A 105 15.37 -3.71 15.84
C ASP A 105 14.53 -4.88 16.36
N LEU A 106 13.42 -5.21 15.70
CA LEU A 106 12.65 -6.41 16.02
C LEU A 106 13.45 -7.70 15.73
N MET A 107 14.23 -7.75 14.65
CA MET A 107 15.13 -8.89 14.40
C MET A 107 16.17 -9.03 15.51
N ASP A 108 16.78 -7.91 15.93
CA ASP A 108 17.76 -7.88 17.02
C ASP A 108 17.15 -8.29 18.37
N MET A 109 15.84 -8.05 18.55
CA MET A 109 15.04 -8.55 19.68
C MET A 109 14.59 -10.02 19.55
N GLY A 110 14.94 -10.70 18.45
CA GLY A 110 14.63 -12.12 18.23
C GLY A 110 13.24 -12.39 17.65
N TYR A 111 12.63 -11.43 16.95
CA TYR A 111 11.44 -11.69 16.12
C TYR A 111 11.84 -12.15 14.71
N GLU A 112 11.09 -13.09 14.14
CA GLU A 112 11.25 -13.46 12.72
C GLU A 112 10.65 -12.36 11.85
N VAL A 113 11.51 -11.60 11.18
CA VAL A 113 11.14 -10.61 10.16
C VAL A 113 11.73 -11.06 8.82
N ILE A 114 10.88 -11.30 7.83
CA ILE A 114 11.26 -11.92 6.57
C ILE A 114 10.95 -11.00 5.39
N ASN A 115 11.97 -10.74 4.58
CA ASN A 115 11.79 -10.19 3.24
C ASN A 115 11.28 -11.29 2.30
N LEU A 116 10.00 -11.23 1.95
CA LEU A 116 9.39 -12.25 1.10
C LEU A 116 10.03 -12.32 -0.29
N LYS A 117 10.63 -11.24 -0.82
CA LYS A 117 11.30 -11.25 -2.13
C LYS A 117 12.48 -12.22 -2.22
N ASN A 118 13.01 -12.67 -1.07
CA ASN A 118 14.11 -13.63 -0.96
C ASN A 118 13.63 -15.06 -0.67
N THR A 119 12.32 -15.30 -0.68
CA THR A 119 11.72 -16.61 -0.40
C THR A 119 11.20 -17.27 -1.69
N PRO A 120 11.08 -18.61 -1.72
CA PRO A 120 10.47 -19.27 -2.87
C PRO A 120 8.98 -18.93 -3.01
N HIS A 121 8.43 -19.21 -4.18
CA HIS A 121 7.05 -18.90 -4.53
C HIS A 121 6.30 -20.13 -5.02
N VAL A 122 4.98 -20.10 -4.87
CA VAL A 122 4.08 -21.19 -5.21
C VAL A 122 2.79 -20.62 -5.80
N ASP A 123 2.19 -21.34 -6.75
CA ASP A 123 0.88 -21.01 -7.27
C ASP A 123 -0.19 -21.58 -6.32
N ILE A 124 -0.98 -20.70 -5.72
CA ILE A 124 -2.08 -21.05 -4.82
C ILE A 124 -3.39 -20.96 -5.61
N PRO A 125 -4.22 -22.02 -5.65
CA PRO A 125 -5.53 -21.98 -6.31
C PRO A 125 -6.44 -20.90 -5.72
N THR A 126 -7.22 -20.25 -6.58
CA THR A 126 -8.16 -19.20 -6.20
C THR A 126 -9.59 -19.74 -6.27
N ASP A 127 -10.26 -19.78 -5.12
CA ASP A 127 -11.66 -20.19 -5.07
C ASP A 127 -12.54 -19.14 -5.76
N ASN A 128 -13.24 -19.55 -6.82
CA ASN A 128 -14.12 -18.68 -7.61
C ASN A 128 -13.42 -17.38 -8.07
N GLY A 129 -12.18 -17.53 -8.55
CA GLY A 129 -11.43 -16.43 -9.15
C GLY A 129 -12.14 -15.83 -10.37
N LYS A 130 -12.16 -14.51 -10.47
CA LYS A 130 -12.80 -13.78 -11.57
C LYS A 130 -11.83 -13.46 -12.70
N ILE A 131 -10.58 -13.13 -12.34
CA ILE A 131 -9.49 -12.84 -13.26
C ILE A 131 -8.52 -14.02 -13.30
N PHE A 132 -8.19 -14.60 -12.14
CA PHE A 132 -7.18 -15.66 -12.04
C PHE A 132 -7.73 -16.91 -11.35
N GLU A 133 -7.46 -18.08 -11.91
CA GLU A 133 -7.80 -19.39 -11.29
C GLU A 133 -6.77 -19.83 -10.24
N ALA A 134 -5.56 -19.25 -10.27
CA ALA A 134 -4.52 -19.43 -9.28
C ALA A 134 -3.65 -18.17 -9.26
N ILE A 135 -3.06 -17.86 -8.11
CA ILE A 135 -2.19 -16.70 -7.91
C ILE A 135 -0.85 -17.17 -7.34
N GLN A 136 0.25 -16.68 -7.90
CA GLN A 136 1.57 -16.94 -7.34
C GLN A 136 1.83 -16.05 -6.13
N CYS A 137 1.91 -16.68 -4.98
CA CYS A 137 2.31 -16.08 -3.71
C CYS A 137 3.64 -16.69 -3.26
N TRP A 138 4.10 -16.31 -2.08
CA TRP A 138 5.29 -16.90 -1.45
C TRP A 138 4.93 -18.22 -0.76
N GLU A 139 5.84 -19.19 -0.70
CA GLU A 139 5.59 -20.48 -0.01
C GLU A 139 5.14 -20.27 1.44
N LEU A 140 5.73 -19.29 2.13
CA LEU A 140 5.36 -18.91 3.50
C LEU A 140 3.88 -18.51 3.64
N VAL A 141 3.26 -17.96 2.59
CA VAL A 141 1.82 -17.61 2.59
C VAL A 141 0.96 -18.87 2.54
N GLN A 142 1.37 -19.89 1.78
CA GLN A 142 0.68 -21.17 1.70
C GLN A 142 0.89 -22.02 2.97
N GLU A 143 2.08 -21.95 3.57
CA GLU A 143 2.45 -22.69 4.78
C GLU A 143 1.81 -22.13 6.05
N ALA A 144 1.43 -20.84 6.06
CA ALA A 144 0.82 -20.21 7.22
C ALA A 144 -0.54 -20.82 7.55
N ASP A 145 -0.73 -21.24 8.80
CA ASP A 145 -2.04 -21.69 9.28
C ASP A 145 -3.02 -20.51 9.42
N VAL A 146 -2.48 -19.33 9.72
CA VAL A 146 -3.25 -18.09 9.89
C VAL A 146 -2.50 -16.92 9.27
N VAL A 147 -3.19 -16.11 8.47
CA VAL A 147 -2.67 -14.83 7.97
C VAL A 147 -3.41 -13.68 8.65
N ILE A 148 -2.65 -12.74 9.22
CA ILE A 148 -3.13 -11.50 9.83
C ILE A 148 -2.66 -10.31 9.00
N SER A 149 -3.58 -9.51 8.49
CA SER A 149 -3.27 -8.25 7.80
C SER A 149 -3.05 -7.15 8.82
N VAL A 150 -1.89 -6.48 8.81
CA VAL A 150 -1.56 -5.36 9.72
C VAL A 150 -1.31 -4.09 8.92
N PRO A 151 -2.33 -3.54 8.23
CA PRO A 151 -2.15 -2.45 7.29
C PRO A 151 -1.89 -1.12 8.00
N LYS A 152 -1.21 -0.21 7.30
CA LYS A 152 -1.23 1.23 7.59
C LYS A 152 -2.43 1.86 6.88
N LEU A 153 -3.24 2.65 7.61
CA LEU A 153 -4.37 3.36 7.02
C LEU A 153 -3.92 4.62 6.26
N LYS A 154 -4.25 4.70 4.97
CA LYS A 154 -3.88 5.84 4.13
C LYS A 154 -4.79 6.01 2.92
N THR A 155 -4.81 7.20 2.32
CA THR A 155 -5.39 7.40 0.99
C THR A 155 -4.53 6.72 -0.08
N HIS A 156 -5.13 6.45 -1.24
CA HIS A 156 -4.43 5.88 -2.39
C HIS A 156 -4.99 6.47 -3.69
N ASP A 157 -4.09 6.88 -4.58
CA ASP A 157 -4.38 7.44 -5.90
C ASP A 157 -4.95 6.45 -6.95
N GLN A 158 -5.18 5.19 -6.58
CA GLN A 158 -5.70 4.15 -7.50
C GLN A 158 -6.85 3.33 -6.92
N THR A 159 -6.92 3.18 -5.60
CA THR A 159 -7.90 2.33 -4.91
C THR A 159 -8.60 3.07 -3.78
N GLU A 160 -8.60 4.41 -3.87
CA GLU A 160 -9.16 5.39 -2.92
C GLU A 160 -8.48 5.41 -1.54
N MET A 161 -8.26 4.23 -0.95
CA MET A 161 -7.51 3.99 0.27
C MET A 161 -6.62 2.75 0.19
N THR A 162 -5.63 2.70 1.07
CA THR A 162 -4.96 1.46 1.48
C THR A 162 -5.45 1.11 2.87
N CYS A 163 -5.98 -0.10 3.02
CA CYS A 163 -6.35 -0.71 4.28
C CYS A 163 -6.15 -2.24 4.16
N ALA A 164 -6.95 -3.06 4.80
CA ALA A 164 -6.70 -4.48 5.02
C ALA A 164 -6.70 -5.31 3.73
N ILE A 165 -7.62 -5.05 2.79
CA ILE A 165 -7.71 -5.80 1.53
C ILE A 165 -6.52 -5.45 0.62
N LYS A 166 -6.29 -4.15 0.41
CA LYS A 166 -5.21 -3.66 -0.47
C LYS A 166 -3.82 -4.06 0.02
N ASN A 167 -3.64 -4.18 1.33
CA ASN A 167 -2.38 -4.56 1.96
C ASN A 167 -1.88 -5.95 1.53
N LEU A 168 -2.80 -6.87 1.20
CA LEU A 168 -2.45 -8.23 0.78
C LEU A 168 -1.59 -8.28 -0.48
N LYS A 169 -1.57 -7.21 -1.31
CA LYS A 169 -0.64 -7.13 -2.45
C LYS A 169 0.83 -7.28 -2.03
N GLY A 170 1.17 -7.00 -0.77
CA GLY A 170 2.49 -7.26 -0.19
C GLY A 170 2.84 -8.75 -0.10
N LEU A 171 1.88 -9.65 -0.32
CA LEU A 171 2.07 -11.11 -0.35
C LEU A 171 2.28 -11.66 -1.78
N LEU A 172 2.35 -10.78 -2.78
CA LEU A 172 2.59 -11.14 -4.17
C LEU A 172 4.05 -10.98 -4.56
N THR A 173 4.46 -11.71 -5.59
CA THR A 173 5.71 -11.44 -6.31
C THR A 173 5.61 -10.15 -7.13
N ASP A 174 6.75 -9.53 -7.45
CA ASP A 174 6.75 -8.31 -8.28
C ASP A 174 6.18 -8.56 -9.69
N LYS A 175 6.29 -9.79 -10.21
CA LYS A 175 5.63 -10.22 -11.45
C LYS A 175 4.11 -10.12 -11.31
N TRP A 176 3.55 -10.67 -10.25
CA TRP A 176 2.10 -10.71 -10.04
C TRP A 176 1.52 -9.36 -9.66
N LYS A 177 2.23 -8.55 -8.87
CA LYS A 177 1.82 -7.15 -8.63
C LYS A 177 1.61 -6.39 -9.94
N ARG A 178 2.46 -6.60 -10.95
CA ARG A 178 2.31 -6.00 -12.28
C ARG A 178 1.13 -6.61 -13.05
N LEU A 179 1.02 -7.94 -13.05
CA LEU A 179 -0.02 -8.66 -13.77
C LEU A 179 -1.42 -8.25 -13.30
N GLU A 180 -1.65 -8.09 -12.00
CA GLU A 180 -2.94 -7.60 -11.48
C GLU A 180 -3.31 -6.21 -12.05
N HIS A 181 -2.34 -5.31 -12.21
CA HIS A 181 -2.61 -4.02 -12.85
C HIS A 181 -2.90 -4.14 -14.34
N GLN A 182 -2.39 -5.18 -15.01
CA GLN A 182 -2.58 -5.38 -16.44
C GLN A 182 -3.93 -6.02 -16.77
N GLU A 183 -4.40 -6.93 -15.92
CA GLU A 183 -5.61 -7.72 -16.19
C GLU A 183 -6.87 -7.15 -15.51
N GLY A 184 -6.71 -6.28 -14.50
CA GLY A 184 -7.82 -5.61 -13.83
C GLY A 184 -7.65 -5.51 -12.32
N LEU A 185 -7.02 -4.41 -11.87
CA LEU A 185 -6.52 -4.25 -10.50
C LEU A 185 -7.54 -4.64 -9.42
N PHE A 186 -8.77 -4.10 -9.51
CA PHE A 186 -9.74 -4.26 -8.43
C PHE A 186 -10.20 -5.71 -8.27
N GLU A 187 -10.52 -6.39 -9.36
CA GLU A 187 -11.00 -7.78 -9.29
C GLU A 187 -9.87 -8.75 -8.99
N SER A 188 -8.67 -8.50 -9.52
CA SER A 188 -7.47 -9.28 -9.19
C SER A 188 -7.11 -9.21 -7.71
N VAL A 189 -7.20 -8.03 -7.08
CA VAL A 189 -6.93 -7.91 -5.63
C VAL A 189 -8.02 -8.63 -4.81
N VAL A 190 -9.25 -8.70 -5.31
CA VAL A 190 -10.31 -9.48 -4.66
C VAL A 190 -10.13 -10.99 -4.88
N ASP A 191 -9.56 -11.41 -6.02
CA ASP A 191 -9.07 -12.80 -6.21
C ASP A 191 -7.94 -13.13 -5.22
N LEU A 192 -7.06 -12.18 -4.94
CA LEU A 192 -6.02 -12.36 -3.92
C LEU A 192 -6.61 -12.52 -2.52
N LEU A 193 -7.63 -11.73 -2.16
CA LEU A 193 -8.37 -11.91 -0.90
C LEU A 193 -8.99 -13.31 -0.81
N ALA A 194 -9.62 -13.79 -1.89
CA ALA A 194 -10.21 -15.13 -1.96
C ALA A 194 -9.16 -16.26 -1.94
N THR A 195 -7.93 -15.99 -2.39
CA THR A 195 -6.81 -16.93 -2.35
C THR A 195 -6.18 -17.03 -0.96
N VAL A 196 -5.83 -15.88 -0.35
CA VAL A 196 -5.08 -15.82 0.92
C VAL A 196 -5.99 -16.07 2.12
N LYS A 197 -7.24 -15.61 2.07
CA LYS A 197 -8.25 -15.74 3.15
C LYS A 197 -7.73 -15.35 4.54
N PRO A 198 -7.26 -14.10 4.74
CA PRO A 198 -6.80 -13.66 6.06
C PRO A 198 -7.92 -13.74 7.10
N SER A 199 -7.57 -14.16 8.31
CA SER A 199 -8.54 -14.40 9.39
C SER A 199 -8.78 -13.18 10.27
N LEU A 200 -7.92 -12.16 10.15
CA LEU A 200 -7.92 -10.98 11.02
C LEU A 200 -7.22 -9.81 10.34
N ALA A 201 -7.75 -8.60 10.57
CA ALA A 201 -7.06 -7.36 10.29
C ALA A 201 -6.87 -6.54 11.58
N ILE A 202 -5.69 -5.95 11.74
CA ILE A 202 -5.34 -5.02 12.82
C ILE A 202 -4.68 -3.80 12.18
N VAL A 203 -5.47 -2.75 11.96
CA VAL A 203 -5.06 -1.54 11.27
C VAL A 203 -4.27 -0.63 12.20
N ASP A 204 -3.06 -0.30 11.80
CA ASP A 204 -2.30 0.82 12.34
C ASP A 204 -2.86 2.13 11.77
N ALA A 205 -3.66 2.79 12.61
CA ALA A 205 -4.21 4.13 12.38
C ALA A 205 -3.72 5.10 13.45
N ILE A 206 -2.48 4.92 13.96
CA ILE A 206 -1.89 5.85 14.93
C ILE A 206 -1.45 7.11 14.19
N ILE A 207 -0.58 6.94 13.20
CA ILE A 207 -0.21 7.98 12.23
C ILE A 207 -0.56 7.45 10.84
N CYS A 208 -1.59 8.03 10.24
CA CYS A 208 -2.11 7.73 8.91
C CYS A 208 -1.45 8.60 7.83
N GLN A 209 -1.87 8.47 6.58
CA GLN A 209 -1.45 9.35 5.49
C GLN A 209 -2.65 9.80 4.61
N GLU A 210 -2.78 11.10 4.37
CA GLU A 210 -3.79 11.70 3.47
C GLU A 210 -3.14 12.31 2.21
N GLY A 211 -3.93 12.67 1.19
CA GLY A 211 -3.42 13.24 -0.06
C GLY A 211 -2.79 12.18 -0.97
N VAL A 212 -1.64 12.48 -1.58
CA VAL A 212 -0.99 11.63 -2.61
C VAL A 212 -0.29 10.37 -2.05
N GLY A 213 -1.07 9.53 -1.35
CA GLY A 213 -0.64 8.20 -0.97
C GLY A 213 -0.49 7.26 -2.18
N PRO A 214 0.27 6.16 -2.04
CA PRO A 214 0.61 5.52 -0.77
C PRO A 214 2.01 5.83 -0.22
N VAL A 215 2.71 6.81 -0.81
CA VAL A 215 4.09 7.20 -0.42
C VAL A 215 4.24 8.71 -0.18
N PHE A 216 3.64 9.57 -1.01
CA PHE A 216 3.90 11.02 -1.02
C PHE A 216 2.81 11.84 -0.33
N GLY A 217 1.94 11.19 0.44
CA GLY A 217 0.91 11.88 1.19
C GLY A 217 1.44 12.61 2.42
N LYS A 218 0.52 13.26 3.13
CA LYS A 218 0.78 14.05 4.34
C LYS A 218 0.40 13.22 5.56
N PRO A 219 1.25 13.15 6.61
CA PRO A 219 0.93 12.38 7.80
C PRO A 219 -0.24 12.98 8.57
N VAL A 220 -1.09 12.12 9.12
CA VAL A 220 -2.25 12.50 9.94
C VAL A 220 -2.27 11.65 11.20
N GLU A 221 -1.99 12.27 12.34
CA GLU A 221 -2.16 11.62 13.65
C GLU A 221 -3.65 11.41 13.95
N MET A 222 -4.03 10.17 14.25
CA MET A 222 -5.38 9.74 14.59
C MET A 222 -5.42 8.98 15.92
N ASP A 223 -4.29 8.39 16.37
CA ASP A 223 -4.13 7.67 17.64
C ASP A 223 -5.03 6.43 17.80
N LEU A 224 -5.27 5.69 16.71
CA LEU A 224 -6.20 4.57 16.71
C LEU A 224 -5.53 3.23 16.36
N ILE A 225 -6.05 2.18 16.96
CA ILE A 225 -5.99 0.81 16.45
C ILE A 225 -7.40 0.38 16.07
N VAL A 226 -7.56 -0.19 14.88
CA VAL A 226 -8.84 -0.77 14.43
C VAL A 226 -8.63 -2.27 14.21
N ALA A 227 -9.53 -3.13 14.68
CA ALA A 227 -9.40 -4.58 14.48
C ALA A 227 -10.71 -5.27 14.16
N GLY A 228 -10.66 -6.34 13.37
CA GLY A 228 -11.83 -7.15 13.02
C GLY A 228 -11.46 -8.42 12.27
N LYS A 229 -12.31 -9.44 12.36
CA LYS A 229 -12.13 -10.75 11.71
C LYS A 229 -12.62 -10.77 10.25
N ASP A 230 -13.39 -9.77 9.85
CA ASP A 230 -13.88 -9.57 8.50
C ASP A 230 -13.16 -8.37 7.89
N LEU A 231 -12.31 -8.61 6.89
CA LEU A 231 -11.51 -7.56 6.23
C LEU A 231 -12.38 -6.55 5.47
N VAL A 232 -13.52 -6.98 4.92
CA VAL A 232 -14.46 -6.08 4.22
C VAL A 232 -15.13 -5.15 5.23
N ALA A 233 -15.49 -5.67 6.41
CA ALA A 233 -16.08 -4.85 7.48
C ALA A 233 -15.07 -3.85 8.05
N VAL A 234 -13.80 -4.27 8.20
CA VAL A 234 -12.71 -3.40 8.62
C VAL A 234 -12.48 -2.30 7.58
N ASP A 235 -12.38 -2.63 6.29
CA ASP A 235 -12.20 -1.63 5.24
C ASP A 235 -13.40 -0.68 5.14
N SER A 236 -14.64 -1.17 5.25
CA SER A 236 -15.85 -0.33 5.29
C SER A 236 -15.85 0.63 6.49
N THR A 237 -15.44 0.16 7.67
CA THR A 237 -15.32 1.00 8.86
C THR A 237 -14.22 2.05 8.70
N CYS A 238 -13.06 1.65 8.17
CA CYS A 238 -11.94 2.56 7.92
C CYS A 238 -12.24 3.58 6.80
N ALA A 239 -13.03 3.22 5.79
CA ALA A 239 -13.51 4.15 4.78
C ALA A 239 -14.30 5.29 5.44
N GLN A 240 -15.28 4.96 6.27
CA GLN A 240 -16.07 5.95 7.02
C GLN A 240 -15.21 6.76 8.00
N LEU A 241 -14.23 6.11 8.65
CA LEU A 241 -13.30 6.73 9.59
C LEU A 241 -12.51 7.87 8.94
N ILE A 242 -12.07 7.69 7.68
CA ILE A 242 -11.33 8.70 6.92
C ILE A 242 -12.25 9.54 6.00
N GLY A 243 -13.56 9.41 6.17
CA GLY A 243 -14.59 10.23 5.53
C GLY A 243 -15.00 9.80 4.12
N TYR A 244 -14.64 8.60 3.64
CA TYR A 244 -15.28 7.98 2.46
C TYR A 244 -16.62 7.35 2.84
N ASP A 245 -17.57 7.39 1.91
CA ASP A 245 -18.67 6.43 1.91
C ASP A 245 -18.10 5.06 1.46
N PRO A 246 -18.46 3.93 2.10
CA PRO A 246 -17.96 2.62 1.71
C PRO A 246 -18.18 2.29 0.23
N SER A 247 -19.24 2.82 -0.39
CA SER A 247 -19.54 2.64 -1.82
C SER A 247 -18.55 3.35 -2.76
N GLU A 248 -17.76 4.31 -2.26
CA GLU A 248 -16.67 4.95 -3.02
C GLU A 248 -15.44 4.04 -3.12
N THR A 249 -15.32 3.02 -2.26
CA THR A 249 -14.12 2.17 -2.18
C THR A 249 -14.30 0.87 -2.96
N LEU A 250 -13.83 0.84 -4.20
CA LEU A 250 -14.18 -0.22 -5.16
C LEU A 250 -13.69 -1.62 -4.73
N LEU A 251 -12.57 -1.73 -4.02
CA LEU A 251 -12.11 -3.01 -3.46
C LEU A 251 -13.11 -3.58 -2.46
N THR A 252 -13.58 -2.76 -1.52
CA THR A 252 -14.58 -3.15 -0.53
C THR A 252 -15.90 -3.53 -1.20
N VAL A 253 -16.35 -2.74 -2.17
CA VAL A 253 -17.57 -2.99 -2.94
C VAL A 253 -17.50 -4.33 -3.67
N ASN A 254 -16.39 -4.59 -4.36
CA ASN A 254 -16.24 -5.81 -5.15
C ASN A 254 -16.10 -7.06 -4.26
N ALA A 255 -15.37 -6.95 -3.14
CA ALA A 255 -15.27 -8.04 -2.16
C ALA A 255 -16.62 -8.39 -1.54
N ALA A 256 -17.41 -7.39 -1.14
CA ALA A 256 -18.76 -7.59 -0.59
C ALA A 256 -19.71 -8.23 -1.61
N LYS A 257 -19.70 -7.75 -2.86
CA LYS A 257 -20.50 -8.35 -3.96
C LYS A 257 -20.18 -9.83 -4.20
N ARG A 258 -18.95 -10.26 -3.90
CA ARG A 258 -18.51 -11.66 -4.01
C ARG A 258 -18.77 -12.47 -2.74
N GLY A 259 -19.40 -11.88 -1.72
CA GLY A 259 -19.72 -12.56 -0.46
C GLY A 259 -18.49 -12.87 0.40
N LEU A 260 -17.39 -12.13 0.21
CA LEU A 260 -16.13 -12.33 0.97
C LEU A 260 -16.12 -11.59 2.32
N GLY A 261 -17.18 -10.84 2.63
CA GLY A 261 -17.35 -10.13 3.89
C GLY A 261 -18.48 -9.11 3.82
N VAL A 262 -18.68 -8.40 4.93
CA VAL A 262 -19.79 -7.47 5.13
C VAL A 262 -19.32 -6.02 4.90
N MET A 263 -19.92 -5.32 3.94
CA MET A 263 -19.66 -3.89 3.72
C MET A 263 -20.72 -2.99 4.36
N ASP A 264 -21.97 -3.45 4.47
CA ASP A 264 -23.09 -2.64 4.94
C ASP A 264 -22.87 -2.19 6.40
N PRO A 265 -22.76 -0.87 6.67
CA PRO A 265 -22.59 -0.36 8.04
C PRO A 265 -23.68 -0.82 9.01
N GLU A 266 -24.90 -1.07 8.54
CA GLU A 266 -26.00 -1.56 9.38
C GLU A 266 -25.79 -3.01 9.83
N GLU A 267 -24.96 -3.78 9.12
CA GLU A 267 -24.58 -5.16 9.47
C GLU A 267 -23.23 -5.24 10.21
N ILE A 268 -22.60 -4.09 10.48
CA ILE A 268 -21.34 -3.96 11.22
C ILE A 268 -21.62 -3.35 12.60
N GLU A 269 -21.17 -4.03 13.64
CA GLU A 269 -21.17 -3.53 15.02
C GLU A 269 -19.79 -2.93 15.33
N ILE A 270 -19.75 -1.63 15.57
CA ILE A 270 -18.54 -0.91 15.98
C ILE A 270 -18.43 -0.95 17.51
N LEU A 271 -17.31 -1.45 18.02
CA LEU A 271 -17.03 -1.63 19.44
C LEU A 271 -15.89 -0.71 19.90
N GLY A 272 -15.93 -0.25 21.15
CA GLY A 272 -14.94 0.69 21.69
C GLY A 272 -15.31 2.15 21.42
N GLU A 273 -14.46 2.89 20.72
CA GLU A 273 -14.69 4.31 20.42
C GLU A 273 -15.81 4.50 19.37
N PRO A 274 -16.80 5.37 19.61
CA PRO A 274 -17.83 5.66 18.63
C PRO A 274 -17.23 6.35 17.40
N LEU A 275 -17.56 5.83 16.20
CA LEU A 275 -17.03 6.32 14.92
C LEU A 275 -17.21 7.83 14.71
N ASP A 276 -18.35 8.41 15.11
CA ASP A 276 -18.64 9.83 14.98
C ASP A 276 -17.73 10.73 15.84
N LYS A 277 -17.08 10.17 16.87
CA LYS A 277 -16.15 10.88 17.76
C LYS A 277 -14.70 10.83 17.29
N VAL A 278 -14.38 9.93 16.37
CA VAL A 278 -12.99 9.68 15.95
C VAL A 278 -12.79 9.79 14.45
N LYS A 279 -13.86 9.91 13.65
CA LYS A 279 -13.74 10.12 12.21
C LYS A 279 -13.19 11.50 11.86
N ARG A 280 -12.40 11.54 10.80
CA ARG A 280 -11.86 12.75 10.19
C ARG A 280 -11.88 12.58 8.68
N ARG A 281 -12.40 13.55 7.95
CA ARG A 281 -12.29 13.54 6.49
C ARG A 281 -10.84 13.78 6.09
N PHE A 282 -10.24 12.84 5.38
CA PHE A 282 -8.91 12.99 4.82
C PHE A 282 -8.97 13.79 3.51
N LEU A 283 -7.88 14.52 3.19
CA LEU A 283 -7.62 15.04 1.85
C LEU A 283 -7.51 13.85 0.89
N ARG A 284 -8.32 13.82 -0.18
CA ARG A 284 -8.25 12.72 -1.15
C ARG A 284 -6.99 12.86 -2.02
N ALA A 285 -6.52 11.75 -2.58
CA ALA A 285 -5.40 11.78 -3.53
C ALA A 285 -5.69 12.66 -4.76
N ILE A 286 -6.93 12.64 -5.26
CA ILE A 286 -7.36 13.47 -6.39
C ILE A 286 -7.45 14.97 -6.04
N GLU A 287 -7.45 15.33 -4.76
CA GLU A 287 -7.52 16.71 -4.28
C GLU A 287 -6.15 17.32 -4.01
N ASP A 288 -5.08 16.52 -4.06
CA ASP A 288 -3.73 16.92 -3.69
C ASP A 288 -2.82 16.93 -4.93
N ASP A 289 -2.68 18.11 -5.55
CA ASP A 289 -1.80 18.27 -6.72
C ASP A 289 -0.39 18.71 -6.28
N PRO A 290 0.65 17.87 -6.45
CA PRO A 290 2.02 18.18 -6.07
C PRO A 290 2.68 19.25 -6.95
N VAL A 291 2.16 19.51 -8.16
CA VAL A 291 2.80 20.32 -9.20
C VAL A 291 1.75 21.17 -9.90
N GLN A 292 1.41 22.29 -9.27
CA GLN A 292 0.48 23.27 -9.81
C GLN A 292 1.12 24.06 -10.97
N ILE A 293 1.06 23.51 -12.18
CA ILE A 293 1.52 24.15 -13.43
C ILE A 293 0.38 24.09 -14.46
N ASP A 294 -0.12 25.25 -14.88
CA ASP A 294 -1.39 25.38 -15.64
C ASP A 294 -1.47 24.55 -16.92
N ASP A 295 -0.35 24.36 -17.61
CA ASP A 295 -0.26 23.66 -18.92
C ASP A 295 0.54 22.35 -18.86
N PHE A 296 0.80 21.83 -17.65
CA PHE A 296 1.35 20.50 -17.43
C PHE A 296 0.23 19.46 -17.32
N GLN A 297 0.44 18.27 -17.87
CA GLN A 297 -0.49 17.14 -17.71
C GLN A 297 0.24 15.87 -17.31
N LEU A 298 -0.23 15.22 -16.25
CA LEU A 298 0.16 13.87 -15.87
C LEU A 298 -1.02 12.93 -16.06
N ILE A 299 -0.91 12.01 -17.02
CA ILE A 299 -1.99 11.09 -17.37
C ILE A 299 -1.54 9.65 -17.15
N HIS A 300 -2.22 8.97 -16.23
CA HIS A 300 -2.00 7.57 -15.96
C HIS A 300 -3.03 6.71 -16.70
N GLY A 301 -2.55 5.83 -17.57
CA GLY A 301 -3.38 4.80 -18.17
C GLY A 301 -3.68 3.67 -17.18
N GLU A 302 -4.68 2.86 -17.53
CA GLU A 302 -5.29 1.85 -16.65
C GLU A 302 -4.28 0.87 -16.05
N VAL A 303 -3.27 0.47 -16.82
CA VAL A 303 -2.28 -0.54 -16.39
C VAL A 303 -1.08 0.05 -15.65
N THR A 304 -1.12 1.32 -15.25
CA THR A 304 -0.04 1.94 -14.48
C THR A 304 0.02 1.35 -13.07
N CYS A 305 1.11 0.69 -12.69
CA CYS A 305 1.30 0.17 -11.33
C CYS A 305 1.83 1.22 -10.34
N THR A 306 1.72 0.93 -9.04
CA THR A 306 2.25 1.80 -7.95
C THR A 306 3.73 2.13 -8.12
N GLY A 307 4.56 1.21 -8.60
CA GLY A 307 5.98 1.49 -8.84
C GLY A 307 6.21 2.59 -9.89
N CYS A 308 5.46 2.58 -11.00
CA CYS A 308 5.62 3.58 -12.06
C CYS A 308 5.08 4.95 -11.64
N ARG A 309 3.93 4.97 -10.95
CA ARG A 309 3.38 6.19 -10.32
C ARG A 309 4.38 6.79 -9.35
N ASN A 310 4.95 5.96 -8.48
CA ASN A 310 5.93 6.44 -7.52
C ASN A 310 7.18 7.03 -8.18
N THR A 311 7.67 6.41 -9.25
CA THR A 311 8.79 6.96 -10.03
C THR A 311 8.48 8.35 -10.60
N VAL A 312 7.31 8.52 -11.24
CA VAL A 312 6.96 9.80 -11.86
C VAL A 312 6.74 10.88 -10.81
N MET A 313 6.03 10.53 -9.72
CA MET A 313 5.84 11.44 -8.59
C MET A 313 7.18 11.83 -7.93
N SER A 314 8.10 10.87 -7.75
CA SER A 314 9.45 11.16 -7.28
C SER A 314 10.18 12.12 -8.21
N ALA A 315 10.10 11.94 -9.53
CA ALA A 315 10.71 12.84 -10.49
C ALA A 315 10.16 14.26 -10.40
N LEU A 316 8.84 14.40 -10.24
CA LEU A 316 8.17 15.69 -10.05
C LEU A 316 8.60 16.39 -8.75
N ILE A 317 8.71 15.64 -7.65
CA ILE A 317 9.20 16.17 -6.36
C ILE A 317 10.67 16.55 -6.45
N ASP A 318 11.51 15.75 -7.12
CA ASP A 318 12.92 16.08 -7.35
C ASP A 318 13.04 17.38 -8.15
N MET A 319 12.25 17.55 -9.20
CA MET A 319 12.20 18.80 -9.98
C MET A 319 11.75 19.99 -9.13
N ARG A 320 10.74 19.83 -8.28
CA ARG A 320 10.31 20.88 -7.34
C ARG A 320 11.44 21.29 -6.40
N ASN A 321 12.09 20.31 -5.78
CA ASN A 321 13.15 20.59 -4.81
C ASN A 321 14.42 21.16 -5.46
N ALA A 322 14.60 20.93 -6.76
CA ALA A 322 15.72 21.46 -7.55
C ALA A 322 15.44 22.82 -8.20
N ASP A 323 14.27 23.41 -7.95
CA ASP A 323 13.74 24.60 -8.64
C ASP A 323 13.78 24.43 -10.18
N GLN A 324 13.18 23.33 -10.66
CA GLN A 324 13.14 22.93 -12.09
C GLN A 324 11.72 22.76 -12.64
N LEU A 325 10.68 23.22 -11.93
CA LEU A 325 9.28 23.06 -12.38
C LEU A 325 8.95 23.85 -13.64
N GLU A 326 9.71 24.90 -13.96
CA GLU A 326 9.56 25.70 -15.19
C GLU A 326 9.69 24.85 -16.46
N PHE A 327 10.36 23.70 -16.41
CA PHE A 327 10.50 22.80 -17.54
C PHE A 327 9.26 21.95 -17.83
N LEU A 328 8.25 21.98 -16.96
CA LEU A 328 6.99 21.26 -17.12
C LEU A 328 5.97 22.01 -17.97
N HIS A 329 6.17 23.30 -18.21
CA HIS A 329 5.27 24.09 -19.06
C HIS A 329 5.14 23.44 -20.45
N GLY A 330 3.89 23.16 -20.83
CA GLY A 330 3.50 22.54 -22.08
C GLY A 330 3.86 21.06 -22.22
N ILE A 331 4.33 20.41 -21.16
CA ILE A 331 4.71 18.98 -21.17
C ILE A 331 3.55 18.10 -20.74
N THR A 332 3.38 16.98 -21.44
CA THR A 332 2.46 15.91 -21.04
C THR A 332 3.25 14.65 -20.72
N VAL A 333 3.08 14.10 -19.51
CA VAL A 333 3.66 12.82 -19.09
C VAL A 333 2.60 11.73 -19.12
N LEU A 334 2.88 10.65 -19.84
CA LEU A 334 1.97 9.52 -20.02
C LEU A 334 2.57 8.23 -19.45
N THR A 335 1.76 7.46 -18.72
CA THR A 335 2.13 6.14 -18.21
C THR A 335 1.08 5.09 -18.54
N GLY A 336 1.44 3.80 -18.46
CA GLY A 336 0.47 2.69 -18.45
C GLY A 336 -0.51 2.63 -19.61
N GLY A 337 -0.04 2.94 -20.82
CA GLY A 337 -0.83 2.87 -22.05
C GLY A 337 -1.75 4.07 -22.31
N ALA A 338 -1.64 5.16 -21.54
CA ALA A 338 -2.39 6.38 -21.81
C ALA A 338 -2.16 6.90 -23.24
N HIS A 339 -3.23 7.36 -23.88
CA HIS A 339 -3.17 7.95 -25.22
C HIS A 339 -2.68 9.40 -25.16
N ILE A 340 -2.02 9.84 -26.25
CA ILE A 340 -1.66 11.24 -26.43
C ILE A 340 -2.95 12.05 -26.59
N PRO A 341 -3.20 13.08 -25.77
CA PRO A 341 -4.39 13.92 -25.91
C PRO A 341 -4.43 14.63 -27.27
N GLU A 342 -5.64 14.87 -27.78
CA GLU A 342 -5.82 15.60 -29.03
C GLU A 342 -5.21 17.01 -28.94
N GLY A 343 -4.50 17.42 -29.99
CA GLY A 343 -3.84 18.73 -30.06
C GLY A 343 -2.50 18.83 -29.34
N VAL A 344 -2.05 17.79 -28.63
CA VAL A 344 -0.72 17.76 -27.99
C VAL A 344 0.32 17.23 -28.98
N ALA A 345 1.36 18.03 -29.23
CA ALA A 345 2.44 17.67 -30.16
C ALA A 345 3.34 16.55 -29.57
N PRO A 346 3.67 15.48 -30.31
CA PRO A 346 4.44 14.34 -29.79
C PRO A 346 5.80 14.69 -29.17
N GLU A 347 6.44 15.78 -29.60
CA GLU A 347 7.69 16.30 -29.07
C GLU A 347 7.59 16.86 -27.64
N ASN A 348 6.37 17.19 -27.19
CA ASN A 348 6.04 17.66 -25.85
C ASN A 348 5.59 16.53 -24.92
N VAL A 349 5.51 15.31 -25.44
CA VAL A 349 5.03 14.15 -24.69
C VAL A 349 6.20 13.32 -24.20
N VAL A 350 6.25 13.07 -22.90
CA VAL A 350 7.15 12.11 -22.25
C VAL A 350 6.35 10.85 -21.94
N THR A 351 6.81 9.70 -22.43
CA THR A 351 6.11 8.42 -22.18
C THR A 351 6.97 7.53 -21.28
N VAL A 352 6.37 6.88 -20.29
CA VAL A 352 7.13 6.23 -19.22
C VAL A 352 6.71 4.77 -19.04
N GLY A 353 7.71 3.88 -19.02
CA GLY A 353 7.58 2.49 -18.59
C GLY A 353 7.38 1.49 -19.72
N LYS A 354 7.78 0.24 -19.48
CA LYS A 354 7.70 -0.87 -20.44
C LYS A 354 6.28 -1.17 -20.93
N CYS A 355 5.26 -0.86 -20.12
CA CYS A 355 3.85 -1.05 -20.44
C CYS A 355 3.28 -0.05 -21.46
N MET A 356 4.02 1.01 -21.84
CA MET A 356 3.62 1.86 -22.97
C MET A 356 3.76 1.09 -24.30
N PRO A 357 2.69 0.96 -25.11
CA PRO A 357 2.73 0.36 -26.44
C PRO A 357 3.76 1.04 -27.34
N LYS A 358 4.41 0.30 -28.25
CA LYS A 358 5.49 0.86 -29.08
C LYS A 358 5.02 2.02 -29.95
N GLU A 359 3.78 1.92 -30.43
CA GLU A 359 3.10 2.88 -31.29
C GLU A 359 2.78 4.18 -30.55
N GLY A 360 2.60 4.10 -29.24
CA GLY A 360 2.34 5.25 -28.37
C GLY A 360 3.61 5.89 -27.81
N ARG A 361 4.81 5.36 -28.08
CA ARG A 361 6.07 5.91 -27.58
C ARG A 361 6.53 7.08 -28.42
N THR A 362 6.92 8.16 -27.74
CA THR A 362 7.53 9.34 -28.37
C THR A 362 9.06 9.26 -28.31
N ALA A 363 9.74 10.24 -28.92
CA ALA A 363 11.19 10.37 -28.84
C ALA A 363 11.71 10.52 -27.39
N ARG A 364 10.86 10.98 -26.46
CA ARG A 364 11.17 11.15 -25.03
C ARG A 364 10.70 9.95 -24.19
N HIS A 365 10.73 8.74 -24.75
CA HIS A 365 10.31 7.54 -24.03
C HIS A 365 11.34 7.07 -23.00
N VAL A 366 10.92 6.93 -21.75
CA VAL A 366 11.74 6.41 -20.65
C VAL A 366 11.45 4.93 -20.43
N LYS A 367 12.46 4.10 -20.71
CA LYS A 367 12.39 2.65 -20.52
C LYS A 367 12.58 2.28 -19.04
N GLY A 368 11.89 1.23 -18.60
CA GLY A 368 12.06 0.62 -17.27
C GLY A 368 10.77 0.04 -16.71
N CYS A 369 10.88 -0.72 -15.62
CA CYS A 369 9.73 -1.28 -14.90
C CYS A 369 10.05 -1.52 -13.41
N PRO A 370 9.87 -0.53 -12.53
CA PRO A 370 9.67 0.89 -12.88
C PRO A 370 10.95 1.52 -13.46
N PRO A 371 10.84 2.66 -14.17
CA PRO A 371 12.02 3.38 -14.64
C PRO A 371 12.76 4.10 -13.50
N ASN A 372 14.00 4.52 -13.76
CA ASN A 372 14.73 5.42 -12.88
C ASN A 372 14.11 6.82 -12.94
N ASN A 373 13.80 7.41 -11.79
CA ASN A 373 13.19 8.75 -11.68
C ASN A 373 14.02 9.82 -12.38
N ALA A 374 15.35 9.75 -12.31
CA ALA A 374 16.20 10.77 -12.92
C ALA A 374 16.19 10.73 -14.46
N TYR A 375 15.91 9.56 -15.05
CA TYR A 375 15.67 9.48 -16.50
C TYR A 375 14.31 10.08 -16.89
N VAL A 376 13.32 10.03 -16.00
CA VAL A 376 12.06 10.77 -16.17
C VAL A 376 12.32 12.27 -16.12
N VAL A 377 13.10 12.75 -15.14
CA VAL A 377 13.52 14.16 -15.08
C VAL A 377 14.27 14.57 -16.36
N LYS A 378 15.25 13.77 -16.82
CA LYS A 378 16.00 14.04 -18.05
C LYS A 378 15.09 14.10 -19.28
N ALA A 379 14.11 13.21 -19.40
CA ALA A 379 13.18 13.20 -20.53
C ALA A 379 12.26 14.43 -20.54
N ILE A 380 11.85 14.89 -19.36
CA ILE A 380 11.09 16.13 -19.20
C ILE A 380 11.97 17.32 -19.60
N ILE A 381 13.11 17.50 -18.95
CA ILE A 381 14.00 18.66 -19.16
C ILE A 381 14.59 18.67 -20.59
N GLY A 382 14.92 17.52 -21.15
CA GLY A 382 15.67 17.41 -22.41
C GLY A 382 17.07 18.00 -22.24
N ASP A 383 17.51 18.81 -23.21
CA ASP A 383 18.82 19.48 -23.18
C ASP A 383 18.76 20.90 -22.62
N ARG A 384 17.62 21.28 -22.02
CA ARG A 384 17.39 22.64 -21.49
C ARG A 384 18.14 22.91 -20.19
N ALA A 385 18.45 21.86 -19.41
CA ALA A 385 19.23 21.94 -18.18
C ALA A 385 19.81 20.56 -17.80
N GLU A 386 20.71 20.55 -16.81
CA GLU A 386 21.19 19.33 -16.18
C GLU A 386 20.19 18.80 -15.15
N VAL A 387 20.14 17.48 -14.99
CA VAL A 387 19.35 16.84 -13.93
C VAL A 387 20.05 17.05 -12.60
N LYS A 388 19.42 17.78 -11.69
CA LYS A 388 19.92 17.92 -10.32
C LYS A 388 19.32 16.80 -9.47
N ARG A 389 20.15 15.95 -8.86
CA ARG A 389 19.72 14.93 -7.89
C ARG A 389 20.01 15.45 -6.48
N MET A 390 19.03 15.34 -5.57
CA MET A 390 19.22 15.70 -4.15
C MET A 390 19.72 14.53 -3.29
N TYR A 391 19.51 13.28 -3.72
CA TYR A 391 19.77 12.08 -2.88
C TYR A 391 20.73 11.04 -3.48
N ALA A 392 21.47 11.37 -4.55
CA ALA A 392 22.49 10.47 -5.08
C ALA A 392 23.78 11.23 -5.38
N ASP A 393 24.86 10.86 -4.68
CA ASP A 393 26.22 11.36 -4.89
C ASP A 393 26.88 10.82 -6.19
N ASP A 394 26.15 10.15 -7.07
CA ASP A 394 26.68 9.60 -8.32
C ASP A 394 25.89 10.08 -9.55
N THR A 395 26.67 10.49 -10.56
CA THR A 395 26.22 10.88 -11.90
C THR A 395 25.41 9.76 -12.58
N LEU A 396 24.55 10.14 -13.53
CA LEU A 396 23.62 9.26 -14.25
C LEU A 396 24.25 8.04 -14.95
N ASP A 397 25.57 8.06 -15.18
CA ASP A 397 26.28 7.11 -16.04
C ASP A 397 26.52 5.71 -15.45
N LYS A 398 26.17 5.45 -14.17
CA LYS A 398 26.52 4.18 -13.50
C LYS A 398 25.41 3.14 -13.36
N THR A 399 24.22 3.36 -13.95
CA THR A 399 23.06 2.46 -13.75
C THR A 399 22.53 1.79 -15.03
N GLU A 400 23.33 1.72 -16.09
CA GLU A 400 23.03 0.84 -17.23
C GLU A 400 23.77 -0.49 -17.05
N ASP A 401 23.12 -1.47 -16.43
CA ASP A 401 23.29 -2.91 -16.68
C ASP A 401 22.01 -3.68 -16.29
#